data_AF-A0A841LM43-F1
#
_entry.id   AF-A0A841LM43-F1
#
_cell.length_a   1.000
_cell.length_b   1.000
_cell.length_c   1.000
_cell.angle_alpha   90.00
_cell.angle_beta   90.00
_cell.angle_gamma   90.00
#
_symmetry.space_group_name_H-M   'P 1'
#
loop_
_entity.id
_entity.type
_entity.pdbx_description
1 polymer ?
#
loop_
_entity_poly.entity_id
_entity_poly.type
_entity_poly.pdbx_seq_one_letter_code
_entity_poly.pdbx_strand_id
1 'polypeptide(L)'
;MLSIRNLEKHEVERTREIDRSEEIFGIYQFRNNQLNLVPHRESVLGFEQNELKAIISRQIKLIENGGQVFSAFDAEKMIAIASVENKKRGLLLNYCKMDILYVSKLYQGKGVASQLLDACKQAAKNFGAEKLYISATPTKNTVDFYLKRGARLVLELDQVLFAEEPEDIHLELDI
;
A
#
# COMPACT_ATOMS: atom_id res chain seq x y z
N MET A 1 -0.17 -0.19 -24.05
CA MET A 1 0.32 -1.45 -23.46
C MET A 1 0.70 -1.12 -22.03
N LEU A 2 0.21 -1.91 -21.07
CA LEU A 2 0.49 -1.66 -19.66
C LEU A 2 1.93 -2.07 -19.34
N SER A 3 2.67 -1.20 -18.67
CA SER A 3 4.04 -1.44 -18.22
C SER A 3 4.18 -1.14 -16.74
N ILE A 4 5.03 -1.89 -16.04
CA ILE A 4 5.35 -1.67 -14.62
C ILE A 4 6.85 -1.47 -14.50
N ARG A 5 7.25 -0.44 -13.76
CA ARG A 5 8.66 -0.15 -13.52
C ARG A 5 8.87 0.58 -12.20
N ASN A 6 10.12 0.62 -11.76
CA ASN A 6 10.56 1.50 -10.69
C ASN A 6 10.45 2.97 -11.15
N LEU A 7 10.04 3.85 -10.23
CA LEU A 7 9.95 5.28 -10.45
C LEU A 7 11.25 5.96 -10.05
N GLU A 8 11.66 6.93 -10.86
CA GLU A 8 12.66 7.89 -10.42
C GLU A 8 12.04 8.93 -9.49
N LYS A 9 12.86 9.49 -8.59
CA LYS A 9 12.41 10.48 -7.59
C LYS A 9 11.64 11.65 -8.22
N HIS A 10 12.07 12.14 -9.38
CA HIS A 10 11.42 13.28 -10.05
C HIS A 10 10.03 12.92 -10.62
N GLU A 11 9.74 11.63 -10.81
CA GLU A 11 8.48 11.15 -11.35
C GLU A 11 7.42 10.91 -10.27
N VAL A 12 7.77 10.90 -8.99
CA VAL A 12 6.83 10.69 -7.86
C VAL A 12 5.71 11.73 -7.87
N GLU A 13 5.99 12.95 -8.33
CA GLU A 13 5.01 14.02 -8.49
C GLU A 13 3.83 13.63 -9.39
N ARG A 14 4.03 12.67 -10.30
CA ARG A 14 3.02 12.15 -11.22
C ARG A 14 1.96 11.28 -10.52
N THR A 15 2.12 10.98 -9.22
CA THR A 15 1.07 10.36 -8.40
C THR A 15 -0.28 11.08 -8.52
N ARG A 16 -0.26 12.39 -8.79
CA ARG A 16 -1.45 13.21 -9.07
C ARG A 16 -2.29 12.77 -10.28
N GLU A 17 -1.73 11.98 -11.19
CA GLU A 17 -2.43 11.46 -12.38
C GLU A 17 -3.39 10.30 -12.03
N ILE A 18 -3.22 9.70 -10.84
CA ILE A 18 -3.98 8.56 -10.38
C ILE A 18 -5.35 9.02 -9.88
N ASP A 19 -6.40 8.45 -10.46
CA ASP A 19 -7.77 8.63 -10.00
C ASP A 19 -8.06 7.67 -8.84
N ARG A 20 -7.78 8.11 -7.60
CA ARG A 20 -8.03 7.29 -6.41
C ARG A 20 -9.49 7.25 -5.95
N SER A 21 -10.43 7.74 -6.76
CA SER A 21 -11.83 7.77 -6.32
C SER A 21 -12.35 6.37 -6.02
N GLU A 22 -13.10 6.25 -4.92
CA GLU A 22 -13.57 4.96 -4.40
C GLU A 22 -14.97 5.13 -3.78
N GLU A 23 -15.83 4.13 -3.97
CA GLU A 23 -17.08 3.99 -3.22
C GLU A 23 -16.87 2.91 -2.15
N ILE A 24 -16.92 3.30 -0.89
CA ILE A 24 -16.71 2.43 0.25
C ILE A 24 -18.07 2.01 0.79
N PHE A 25 -18.32 0.70 0.87
CA PHE A 25 -19.58 0.13 1.37
C PHE A 25 -19.44 -0.64 2.69
N GLY A 26 -18.23 -0.76 3.21
CA GLY A 26 -17.95 -1.41 4.47
C GLY A 26 -16.50 -1.25 4.89
N ILE A 27 -16.29 -1.28 6.19
CA ILE A 27 -14.97 -1.24 6.82
C ILE A 27 -14.82 -2.40 7.80
N TYR A 28 -13.59 -2.87 7.97
CA TYR A 28 -13.23 -3.81 9.02
C TYR A 28 -12.92 -3.07 10.31
N GLN A 29 -13.39 -3.62 11.43
CA GLN A 29 -12.96 -3.25 12.76
C GLN A 29 -12.28 -4.44 13.41
N PHE A 30 -11.07 -4.24 13.93
CA PHE A 30 -10.40 -5.26 14.72
C PHE A 30 -10.84 -5.16 16.18
N ARG A 31 -11.67 -6.11 16.64
CA ARG A 31 -12.18 -6.18 18.02
C ARG A 31 -12.23 -7.61 18.49
N ASN A 32 -11.93 -7.85 19.76
CA ASN A 32 -11.93 -9.18 20.37
C ASN A 32 -11.11 -10.21 19.57
N ASN A 33 -9.94 -9.77 19.06
CA ASN A 33 -9.05 -10.58 18.24
C ASN A 33 -9.68 -11.10 16.93
N GLN A 34 -10.68 -10.40 16.40
CA GLN A 34 -11.39 -10.75 15.18
C GLN A 34 -11.63 -9.53 14.29
N LEU A 35 -11.59 -9.75 12.97
CA LEU A 35 -11.98 -8.77 11.97
C LEU A 35 -13.49 -8.81 11.77
N ASN A 36 -14.15 -7.72 12.13
CA ASN A 36 -15.59 -7.57 11.99
C ASN A 36 -15.89 -6.59 10.85
N LEU A 37 -16.51 -7.08 9.78
CA LEU A 37 -16.96 -6.22 8.69
C LEU A 37 -18.24 -5.52 9.10
N VAL A 38 -18.23 -4.19 9.12
CA VAL A 38 -19.41 -3.36 9.42
C VAL A 38 -19.82 -2.55 8.19
N PRO A 39 -21.13 -2.32 7.96
CA PRO A 39 -21.59 -1.41 6.93
C PRO A 39 -21.06 0.01 7.16
N HIS A 40 -20.55 0.64 6.10
CA HIS A 40 -20.09 2.03 6.07
C HIS A 40 -20.35 2.58 4.68
N ARG A 41 -20.73 3.85 4.51
CA ARG A 41 -20.95 4.42 3.17
C ARG A 41 -20.22 5.73 3.05
N GLU A 42 -19.27 5.78 2.13
CA GLU A 42 -18.46 6.95 1.89
C GLU A 42 -18.00 6.98 0.42
N SER A 43 -18.06 8.15 -0.18
CA SER A 43 -17.58 8.38 -1.55
C SER A 43 -16.32 9.23 -1.48
N VAL A 44 -15.19 8.63 -1.81
CA VAL A 44 -13.90 9.31 -1.94
C VAL A 44 -13.79 9.82 -3.38
N LEU A 45 -13.64 11.13 -3.56
CA LEU A 45 -13.66 11.74 -4.90
C LEU A 45 -12.29 11.79 -5.59
N GLY A 46 -11.20 11.60 -4.85
CA GLY A 46 -9.85 11.85 -5.33
C GLY A 46 -8.94 12.22 -4.16
N PHE A 47 -7.64 12.41 -4.39
CA PHE A 47 -6.71 12.82 -3.33
C PHE A 47 -7.05 14.21 -2.82
N GLU A 48 -7.12 14.37 -1.50
CA GLU A 48 -7.14 15.71 -0.92
C GLU A 48 -5.77 16.38 -1.13
N GLN A 49 -5.75 17.70 -1.38
CA GLN A 49 -4.52 18.37 -1.81
C GLN A 49 -3.36 18.24 -0.81
N ASN A 50 -3.65 18.36 0.48
CA ASN A 50 -2.63 18.24 1.53
C ASN A 50 -2.19 16.79 1.73
N GLU A 51 -3.11 15.84 1.61
CA GLU A 51 -2.82 14.41 1.65
C GLU A 51 -1.89 14.01 0.48
N LEU A 52 -2.21 14.46 -0.74
CA LEU A 52 -1.38 14.19 -1.92
C LEU A 52 0.04 14.74 -1.76
N LYS A 53 0.17 15.98 -1.26
CA LYS A 53 1.48 16.58 -0.98
C LYS A 53 2.25 15.78 0.06
N ALA A 54 1.59 15.32 1.12
CA ALA A 54 2.20 14.50 2.16
C ALA A 54 2.63 13.14 1.61
N ILE A 55 1.80 12.48 0.79
CA ILE A 55 2.13 11.22 0.09
C ILE A 55 3.38 11.42 -0.78
N ILE A 56 3.38 12.42 -1.66
CA ILE A 56 4.50 12.69 -2.57
C ILE A 56 5.80 12.95 -1.79
N SER A 57 5.74 13.81 -0.76
CA SER A 57 6.91 14.11 0.07
C SER A 57 7.44 12.85 0.79
N ARG A 58 6.55 12.03 1.36
CA ARG A 58 6.90 10.77 2.01
C ARG A 58 7.51 9.78 1.02
N GLN A 59 6.97 9.64 -0.19
CA GLN A 59 7.51 8.73 -1.21
C GLN A 59 8.90 9.17 -1.71
N ILE A 60 9.12 10.48 -1.87
CA ILE A 60 10.45 11.02 -2.16
C ILE A 60 11.45 10.65 -1.05
N LYS A 61 11.06 10.84 0.22
CA LYS A 61 11.90 10.48 1.36
C LYS A 61 12.16 8.98 1.44
N LEU A 62 11.17 8.16 1.11
CA LEU A 62 11.28 6.71 1.06
C LEU A 62 12.37 6.28 0.06
N ILE A 63 12.40 6.87 -1.14
CA ILE A 63 13.45 6.62 -2.14
C ILE A 63 14.83 7.04 -1.60
N GLU A 64 14.93 8.23 -0.99
CA GLU A 64 16.20 8.72 -0.40
C GLU A 64 16.74 7.80 0.70
N ASN A 65 15.84 7.13 1.43
CA ASN A 65 16.19 6.17 2.47
C ASN A 65 16.42 4.75 1.91
N GLY A 66 16.55 4.59 0.59
CA GLY A 66 16.85 3.34 -0.09
C GLY A 66 15.67 2.40 -0.30
N GLY A 67 14.43 2.87 -0.07
CA GLY A 67 13.22 2.15 -0.48
C GLY A 67 12.98 2.24 -1.98
N GLN A 68 11.96 1.53 -2.46
CA GLN A 68 11.58 1.50 -3.87
C GLN A 68 10.12 1.88 -4.07
N VAL A 69 9.84 2.60 -5.17
CA VAL A 69 8.51 3.03 -5.56
C VAL A 69 8.26 2.51 -6.97
N PHE A 70 7.22 1.70 -7.14
CA PHE A 70 6.83 1.14 -8.43
C PHE A 70 5.60 1.84 -8.96
N SER A 71 5.47 1.90 -10.27
CA SER A 71 4.28 2.42 -10.92
C SER A 71 3.90 1.61 -12.14
N ALA A 72 2.60 1.55 -12.39
CA ALA A 72 2.04 1.05 -13.64
C ALA A 72 1.65 2.24 -14.54
N PHE A 73 1.98 2.11 -15.82
CA PHE A 73 1.67 3.07 -16.85
C PHE A 73 0.78 2.43 -17.92
N ASP A 74 -0.20 3.19 -18.41
CA ASP A 74 -0.86 2.91 -19.68
C ASP A 74 -0.46 3.98 -20.70
N ALA A 75 0.38 3.57 -21.66
CA ALA A 75 1.15 4.48 -22.49
C ALA A 75 1.95 5.46 -21.61
N GLU A 76 1.73 6.76 -21.76
CA GLU A 76 2.41 7.77 -20.96
C GLU A 76 1.75 8.02 -19.61
N LYS A 77 0.51 7.61 -19.36
CA LYS A 77 -0.21 7.99 -18.14
C LYS A 77 0.12 7.08 -16.97
N MET A 78 0.46 7.65 -15.81
CA MET A 78 0.58 6.93 -14.56
C MET A 78 -0.82 6.53 -14.06
N ILE A 79 -1.05 5.23 -13.91
CA ILE A 79 -2.36 4.71 -13.51
C ILE A 79 -2.36 4.07 -12.13
N ALA A 80 -1.20 3.74 -11.58
CA ALA A 80 -1.06 3.14 -10.26
C ALA A 80 0.33 3.39 -9.66
N ILE A 81 0.43 3.31 -8.34
CA ILE A 81 1.68 3.46 -7.59
C ILE A 81 1.69 2.48 -6.41
N ALA A 82 2.85 1.94 -6.08
CA ALA A 82 3.08 1.18 -4.87
C ALA A 82 4.49 1.43 -4.34
N SER A 83 4.74 1.23 -3.05
CA SER A 83 6.09 1.41 -2.51
C SER A 83 6.41 0.50 -1.35
N VAL A 84 7.70 0.28 -1.14
CA VAL A 84 8.22 -0.53 -0.04
C VAL A 84 9.47 0.11 0.55
N GLU A 85 9.47 0.25 1.87
CA GLU A 85 10.58 0.78 2.64
C GLU A 85 11.71 -0.25 2.78
N ASN A 86 12.95 0.22 2.78
CA ASN A 86 14.11 -0.60 3.14
C ASN A 86 14.38 -0.63 4.66
N LYS A 87 13.57 0.08 5.47
CA LYS A 87 13.68 0.01 6.92
C LYS A 87 13.25 -1.37 7.41
N LYS A 88 14.18 -2.10 8.02
CA LYS A 88 13.89 -3.38 8.67
C LYS A 88 13.12 -3.20 9.95
N ARG A 89 12.14 -4.06 10.15
CA ARG A 89 11.19 -4.02 11.27
C ARG A 89 11.03 -5.42 11.87
N GLY A 90 10.48 -5.45 13.08
CA GLY A 90 10.34 -6.65 13.89
C GLY A 90 11.62 -7.04 14.64
N LEU A 91 11.49 -7.89 15.65
CA LEU A 91 12.58 -8.37 16.50
C LEU A 91 13.68 -9.07 15.68
N LEU A 92 13.29 -9.79 14.63
CA LEU A 92 14.19 -10.50 13.72
C LEU A 92 14.61 -9.67 12.50
N LEU A 93 14.20 -8.40 12.42
CA LEU A 93 14.50 -7.52 11.28
C LEU A 93 14.05 -8.09 9.92
N ASN A 94 13.01 -8.93 9.93
CA ASN A 94 12.55 -9.69 8.76
C ASN A 94 11.34 -9.07 8.05
N TYR A 95 10.84 -7.92 8.51
CA TYR A 95 9.79 -7.16 7.84
C TYR A 95 10.35 -5.96 7.06
N CYS A 96 9.71 -5.65 5.94
CA CYS A 96 9.74 -4.34 5.29
C CYS A 96 8.30 -3.80 5.17
N LYS A 97 8.09 -2.51 5.44
CA LYS A 97 6.75 -1.89 5.29
C LYS A 97 6.46 -1.69 3.80
N MET A 98 5.32 -2.21 3.32
CA MET A 98 4.71 -1.73 2.08
C MET A 98 3.84 -0.52 2.42
N ASP A 99 4.20 0.65 1.88
CA ASP A 99 3.79 1.93 2.45
C ASP A 99 2.56 2.54 1.76
N ILE A 100 2.46 2.45 0.43
CA ILE A 100 1.23 2.78 -0.30
C ILE A 100 0.96 1.76 -1.42
N LEU A 101 -0.31 1.66 -1.81
CA LEU A 101 -0.76 1.00 -3.04
C LEU A 101 -2.06 1.67 -3.53
N TYR A 102 -1.98 2.39 -4.64
CA TYR A 102 -3.15 2.99 -5.28
C TYR A 102 -3.25 2.57 -6.73
N VAL A 103 -4.46 2.27 -7.18
CA VAL A 103 -4.79 1.99 -8.58
C VAL A 103 -5.96 2.87 -8.98
N SER A 104 -5.81 3.54 -10.12
CA SER A 104 -6.86 4.39 -10.68
C SER A 104 -8.17 3.61 -10.83
N LYS A 105 -9.32 4.22 -10.49
CA LYS A 105 -10.65 3.59 -10.48
C LYS A 105 -10.94 2.74 -11.72
N LEU A 106 -10.68 3.27 -12.91
CA LEU A 106 -10.91 2.58 -14.19
C LEU A 106 -10.00 1.36 -14.45
N TYR A 107 -8.98 1.15 -13.62
CA TYR A 107 -8.00 0.07 -13.72
C TYR A 107 -8.09 -0.94 -12.56
N GLN A 108 -8.99 -0.71 -11.60
CA GLN A 108 -9.26 -1.68 -10.54
C GLN A 108 -9.88 -2.96 -11.12
N GLY A 109 -9.64 -4.10 -10.46
CA GLY A 109 -10.11 -5.40 -10.92
C GLY A 109 -9.36 -5.99 -12.12
N LYS A 110 -8.38 -5.29 -12.70
CA LYS A 110 -7.61 -5.73 -13.88
C LYS A 110 -6.23 -6.34 -13.55
N GLY A 111 -5.98 -6.68 -12.28
CA GLY A 111 -4.73 -7.30 -11.83
C GLY A 111 -3.55 -6.34 -11.60
N VAL A 112 -3.67 -5.04 -11.87
CA VAL A 112 -2.59 -4.05 -11.71
C VAL A 112 -2.01 -4.03 -10.28
N ALA A 113 -2.89 -4.01 -9.27
CA ALA A 113 -2.49 -4.06 -7.87
C ALA A 113 -1.70 -5.33 -7.51
N SER A 114 -1.97 -6.46 -8.17
CA SER A 114 -1.26 -7.71 -7.92
C SER A 114 0.16 -7.67 -8.44
N GLN A 115 0.33 -7.16 -9.67
CA GLN A 115 1.66 -7.03 -10.27
C GLN A 115 2.53 -6.02 -9.50
N LEU A 116 1.94 -4.93 -8.98
CA LEU A 116 2.64 -3.99 -8.11
C LEU A 116 2.99 -4.61 -6.75
N LEU A 117 2.09 -5.39 -6.15
CA LEU A 117 2.39 -6.14 -4.94
C LEU A 117 3.57 -7.08 -5.17
N ASP A 118 3.60 -7.84 -6.27
CA ASP A 118 4.69 -8.75 -6.61
C ASP A 118 6.04 -8.02 -6.75
N ALA A 119 6.03 -6.82 -7.36
CA ALA A 119 7.22 -5.96 -7.43
C ALA A 119 7.70 -5.53 -6.02
N CYS A 120 6.78 -5.12 -5.15
CA CYS A 120 7.09 -4.80 -3.75
C CYS A 120 7.63 -6.01 -2.98
N LYS A 121 7.06 -7.21 -3.17
CA LYS A 121 7.55 -8.45 -2.57
C LYS A 121 8.99 -8.75 -2.99
N GLN A 122 9.27 -8.66 -4.29
CA GLN A 122 10.61 -8.90 -4.81
C GLN A 122 11.64 -7.88 -4.29
N ALA A 123 11.26 -6.61 -4.20
CA ALA A 123 12.10 -5.57 -3.62
C ALA A 123 12.40 -5.81 -2.12
N ALA A 124 11.37 -6.11 -1.33
CA ALA A 124 11.54 -6.48 0.08
C ALA A 124 12.46 -7.69 0.25
N LYS A 125 12.33 -8.70 -0.61
CA LYS A 125 13.20 -9.88 -0.62
C LYS A 125 14.65 -9.50 -0.91
N ASN A 126 14.87 -8.62 -1.87
CA ASN A 126 16.21 -8.10 -2.19
C ASN A 126 16.79 -7.25 -1.05
N PHE A 127 15.94 -6.59 -0.26
CA PHE A 127 16.37 -5.94 0.98
C PHE A 127 16.72 -6.95 2.08
N GLY A 128 16.40 -8.24 1.93
CA GLY A 128 16.59 -9.28 2.95
C GLY A 128 15.44 -9.42 3.93
N ALA A 129 14.21 -9.04 3.55
CA ALA A 129 13.01 -9.33 4.34
C ALA A 129 12.45 -10.70 3.98
N GLU A 130 11.67 -11.26 4.90
CA GLU A 130 10.89 -12.50 4.72
C GLU A 130 9.39 -12.21 4.64
N LYS A 131 8.98 -10.99 5.05
CA LYS A 131 7.58 -10.56 5.05
C LYS A 131 7.43 -9.09 4.67
N LEU A 132 6.28 -8.75 4.08
CA LEU A 132 5.78 -7.39 4.04
C LEU A 132 4.96 -7.12 5.30
N TYR A 133 5.16 -5.95 5.91
CA TYR A 133 4.25 -5.35 6.87
C TYR A 133 3.35 -4.35 6.14
N ILE A 134 2.04 -4.45 6.34
CA ILE A 134 1.05 -3.64 5.63
C ILE A 134 0.14 -3.01 6.67
N SER A 135 0.12 -1.68 6.72
CA SER A 135 -0.91 -0.93 7.42
C SER A 135 -2.03 -0.68 6.41
N ALA A 136 -3.10 -1.46 6.50
CA ALA A 136 -4.18 -1.40 5.53
C ALA A 136 -5.30 -0.50 6.04
N THR A 137 -5.60 0.56 5.29
CA THR A 137 -6.82 1.34 5.49
C THR A 137 -8.01 0.38 5.60
N PRO A 138 -8.88 0.52 6.61
CA PRO A 138 -9.82 -0.53 7.00
C PRO A 138 -10.97 -0.74 5.99
N THR A 139 -10.90 -0.20 4.78
CA THR A 139 -11.92 -0.44 3.75
C THR A 139 -11.97 -1.91 3.38
N LYS A 140 -13.18 -2.43 3.17
CA LYS A 140 -13.40 -3.83 2.78
C LYS A 140 -12.57 -4.20 1.55
N ASN A 141 -12.48 -3.31 0.55
CA ASN A 141 -11.75 -3.56 -0.69
C ASN A 141 -10.25 -3.76 -0.45
N THR A 142 -9.64 -2.88 0.36
CA THR A 142 -8.21 -2.92 0.69
C THR A 142 -7.87 -4.15 1.51
N VAL A 143 -8.60 -4.40 2.60
CA VAL A 143 -8.32 -5.55 3.48
C VAL A 143 -8.57 -6.88 2.74
N ASP A 144 -9.70 -7.02 2.03
CA ASP A 144 -9.98 -8.24 1.25
C ASP A 144 -8.93 -8.49 0.18
N PHE A 145 -8.37 -7.43 -0.43
CA PHE A 145 -7.32 -7.57 -1.43
C PHE A 145 -6.11 -8.30 -0.87
N TYR A 146 -5.66 -7.94 0.33
CA TYR A 146 -4.51 -8.57 0.98
C TYR A 146 -4.87 -9.96 1.55
N LEU A 147 -6.02 -10.11 2.22
CA LEU A 147 -6.46 -11.39 2.77
C LEU A 147 -6.57 -12.48 1.69
N LYS A 148 -7.14 -12.15 0.52
CA LYS A 148 -7.25 -13.08 -0.62
C LYS A 148 -5.89 -13.50 -1.20
N ARG A 149 -4.81 -12.81 -0.84
CA ARG A 149 -3.43 -13.09 -1.25
C ARG A 149 -2.61 -13.74 -0.15
N GLY A 150 -3.26 -14.20 0.92
CA GLY A 150 -2.62 -14.91 2.03
C GLY A 150 -2.08 -13.99 3.12
N ALA A 151 -2.40 -12.68 3.08
CA ALA A 151 -2.08 -11.82 4.21
C ALA A 151 -2.92 -12.23 5.42
N ARG A 152 -2.35 -12.02 6.61
CA ARG A 152 -2.96 -12.31 7.91
C ARG A 152 -2.65 -11.17 8.86
N LEU A 153 -3.33 -11.10 10.00
CA LEU A 153 -2.97 -10.14 11.05
C LEU A 153 -1.49 -10.32 11.42
N VAL A 154 -0.81 -9.21 11.65
CA VAL A 154 0.59 -9.23 12.09
C VAL A 154 0.72 -10.05 13.39
N LEU A 155 1.72 -10.92 13.44
CA LEU A 155 2.09 -11.62 14.68
C LEU A 155 2.87 -10.70 15.61
N GLU A 156 3.63 -9.77 15.03
CA GLU A 156 4.42 -8.77 15.75
C GLU A 156 4.00 -7.38 15.30
N LEU A 157 3.34 -6.64 16.20
CA LEU A 157 2.86 -5.29 15.93
C LEU A 157 4.00 -4.27 16.04
N ASP A 158 4.26 -3.53 14.97
CA ASP A 158 5.20 -2.40 14.99
C ASP A 158 4.54 -1.23 15.72
N GLN A 159 5.02 -0.94 16.93
CA GLN A 159 4.41 0.08 17.80
C GLN A 159 4.47 1.50 17.22
N VAL A 160 5.47 1.80 16.38
CA VAL A 160 5.56 3.11 15.73
C VAL A 160 4.50 3.24 14.65
N LEU A 161 4.35 2.21 13.79
CA LEU A 161 3.32 2.20 12.76
C LEU A 161 1.91 2.15 13.36
N PHE A 162 1.71 1.38 14.43
CA PHE A 162 0.43 1.35 15.13
C PHE A 162 0.07 2.69 15.78
N ALA A 163 1.05 3.41 16.33
CA ALA A 163 0.79 4.74 16.89
C ALA A 163 0.48 5.79 15.80
N GLU A 164 1.06 5.64 14.60
CA GLU A 164 0.77 6.51 13.44
C GLU A 164 -0.61 6.21 12.84
N GLU A 165 -1.00 4.94 12.75
CA GLU A 165 -2.18 4.46 12.02
C GLU A 165 -3.02 3.49 12.90
N PRO A 166 -3.52 3.90 14.08
CA PRO A 166 -4.14 2.97 15.04
C PRO A 166 -5.46 2.34 14.59
N GLU A 167 -6.11 2.95 13.60
CA GLU A 167 -7.37 2.47 13.03
C GLU A 167 -7.15 1.56 11.80
N ASP A 168 -5.91 1.45 11.32
CA ASP A 168 -5.59 0.56 10.21
C ASP A 168 -5.57 -0.91 10.65
N ILE A 169 -5.84 -1.79 9.70
CA ILE A 169 -5.69 -3.21 9.90
C ILE A 169 -4.24 -3.59 9.58
N HIS A 170 -3.46 -3.86 10.61
CA HIS A 170 -2.07 -4.26 10.45
C HIS A 170 -1.97 -5.73 10.03
N LEU A 171 -1.43 -5.95 8.83
CA LEU A 171 -1.30 -7.26 8.19
C LEU A 171 0.17 -7.60 7.90
N GLU A 172 0.49 -8.89 7.91
CA GLU A 172 1.73 -9.45 7.37
C GLU A 172 1.44 -10.33 6.15
N LEU A 173 2.37 -10.33 5.20
CA LEU A 173 2.33 -11.20 4.02
C LEU A 173 3.71 -11.79 3.76
N ASP A 174 3.81 -13.11 3.66
CA ASP A 174 5.07 -13.80 3.35
C ASP A 174 5.52 -13.55 1.90
N ILE A 175 6.83 -13.45 1.67
CA ILE A 175 7.43 -13.11 0.37
C ILE A 175 8.41 -14.14 -0.21
#